data_AF-A0A2T6JKJ1-F1
#
_entry.id   AF-A0A2T6JKJ1-F1
#
_cell.length_a   1.000
_cell.length_b   1.000
_cell.length_c   1.000
_cell.angle_alpha   90.00
_cell.angle_beta   90.00
_cell.angle_gamma   90.00
#
_symmetry.space_group_name_H-M   'P 1'
#
loop_
_entity.id
_entity.type
_entity.pdbx_description
1 polymer ?
#
loop_
_entity_poly.entity_id
_entity_poly.type
_entity_poly.pdbx_seq_one_letter_code
_entity_poly.pdbx_strand_id
1 'polypeptide(L)'
;MTHDKNLSPVGWYVVSYLLRFVELEDDRKDDDEARFLSWENTILVRAPNLEEAYEKGMTVARKNAKPYKGGTQGVPVQWKLVGITDVLPIYEELEDGAEISWTERAPRKLKNLKQMVRPKGSFRQ
;
A
#
# COMPACT_ATOMS: atom_id res chain seq x y z
N MET A 1 24.64 -21.80 1.97
CA MET A 1 24.00 -20.70 1.21
C MET A 1 23.51 -19.71 2.24
N THR A 2 23.94 -18.45 2.15
CA THR A 2 23.41 -17.36 2.97
C THR A 2 21.99 -17.08 2.49
N HIS A 3 20.98 -17.35 3.32
CA HIS A 3 19.61 -16.97 3.03
C HIS A 3 19.50 -15.44 3.11
N ASP A 4 19.39 -14.78 1.96
CA ASP A 4 19.11 -13.35 1.90
C ASP A 4 17.61 -13.13 2.08
N LYS A 5 17.23 -12.59 3.24
CA LYS A 5 15.84 -12.24 3.57
C LYS A 5 15.24 -11.18 2.63
N ASN A 6 16.04 -10.50 1.83
CA ASN A 6 15.55 -9.52 0.87
C ASN A 6 15.18 -10.15 -0.47
N LEU A 7 15.42 -11.45 -0.65
CA LEU A 7 15.16 -12.16 -1.88
C LEU A 7 13.96 -13.10 -1.69
N SER A 8 12.93 -12.92 -2.50
CA SER A 8 11.81 -13.87 -2.55
C SER A 8 12.27 -15.17 -3.22
N PRO A 9 12.18 -16.34 -2.54
CA PRO A 9 12.44 -17.64 -3.15
C PRO A 9 11.41 -18.04 -4.22
N VAL A 10 10.20 -17.44 -4.19
CA VAL A 10 9.11 -17.70 -5.15
C VAL A 10 8.95 -16.58 -6.20
N GLY A 11 9.84 -15.58 -6.17
CA GLY A 11 9.87 -14.46 -7.12
C GLY A 11 8.70 -13.48 -7.01
N TRP A 12 7.97 -13.48 -5.90
CA TRP A 12 6.85 -12.59 -5.63
C TRP A 12 7.14 -11.62 -4.49
N TYR A 13 6.65 -10.40 -4.66
CA TYR A 13 6.78 -9.33 -3.68
C TYR A 13 5.41 -8.70 -3.45
N VAL A 14 5.14 -8.32 -2.20
CA VAL A 14 4.07 -7.40 -1.84
C VAL A 14 4.62 -5.98 -1.93
N VAL A 15 3.90 -5.09 -2.61
CA VAL A 15 4.23 -3.66 -2.68
C VAL A 15 3.03 -2.84 -2.25
N SER A 16 3.22 -1.95 -1.29
CA SER A 16 2.20 -0.99 -0.84
C SER A 16 2.54 0.41 -1.32
N TYR A 17 1.55 1.13 -1.85
CA TYR A 17 1.71 2.51 -2.30
C TYR A 17 0.59 3.41 -1.78
N LEU A 18 0.94 4.65 -1.47
CA LEU A 18 0.05 5.62 -0.85
C LEU A 18 -0.39 6.67 -1.86
N LEU A 19 -1.70 6.85 -1.97
CA LEU A 19 -2.36 7.91 -2.73
C LEU A 19 -3.07 8.85 -1.78
N ARG A 20 -3.14 10.13 -2.16
CA ARG A 20 -3.97 11.14 -1.48
C ARG A 20 -4.95 11.79 -2.46
N PHE A 21 -6.17 12.01 -2.04
CA PHE A 21 -7.19 12.66 -2.85
C PHE A 21 -7.03 14.18 -2.81
N VAL A 22 -7.13 14.82 -3.98
CA VAL A 22 -7.14 16.28 -4.12
C VAL A 22 -8.18 16.71 -5.16
N GLU A 23 -8.81 17.86 -4.91
CA GLU A 23 -9.41 18.67 -5.96
C GLU A 23 -8.30 19.50 -6.61
N LEU A 24 -8.21 19.50 -7.94
CA LEU A 24 -7.06 20.10 -8.64
C LEU A 24 -7.01 21.63 -8.50
N GLU A 25 -8.17 22.24 -8.29
CA GLU A 25 -8.33 23.70 -8.16
C GLU A 25 -8.27 24.17 -6.69
N ASP A 26 -8.06 23.28 -5.72
CA ASP A 26 -7.87 23.68 -4.32
C ASP A 26 -6.46 24.28 -4.13
N ASP A 27 -6.37 25.50 -3.63
CA ASP A 27 -5.10 26.18 -3.36
C ASP A 27 -4.26 25.49 -2.28
N ARG A 28 -4.91 24.75 -1.37
CA ARG A 28 -4.27 24.00 -0.29
C ARG A 28 -3.93 22.56 -0.67
N LYS A 29 -4.14 22.16 -1.92
CA LYS A 29 -3.86 20.79 -2.39
C LYS A 29 -2.41 20.32 -2.19
N ASP A 30 -1.47 21.20 -1.93
CA ASP A 30 -0.05 20.87 -1.67
C ASP A 30 0.45 21.50 -0.35
N ASP A 31 -0.45 21.83 0.58
CA ASP A 31 -0.14 22.32 1.94
C ASP A 31 0.19 21.12 2.87
N ASP A 32 1.40 21.10 3.42
CA ASP A 32 1.88 20.02 4.31
C ASP A 32 1.11 19.93 5.63
N GLU A 33 0.47 21.02 6.08
CA GLU A 33 -0.33 21.05 7.30
C GLU A 33 -1.82 20.71 7.05
N ALA A 34 -2.21 20.51 5.79
CA ALA A 34 -3.56 20.11 5.42
C ALA A 34 -3.81 18.60 5.66
N ARG A 35 -5.09 18.23 5.78
CA ARG A 35 -5.52 16.84 5.95
C ARG A 35 -6.12 16.32 4.65
N PHE A 36 -5.66 15.15 4.21
CA PHE A 36 -6.13 14.53 2.99
C PHE A 36 -6.77 13.18 3.27
N LEU A 37 -7.84 12.86 2.54
CA LEU A 37 -8.26 11.47 2.39
C LEU A 37 -7.17 10.71 1.65
N SER A 38 -6.78 9.55 2.15
CA SER A 38 -5.74 8.72 1.56
C SER A 38 -6.16 7.27 1.41
N TRP A 39 -5.57 6.61 0.41
CA TRP A 39 -5.65 5.17 0.22
C TRP A 39 -4.23 4.62 0.21
N GLU A 40 -3.98 3.59 1.03
CA GLU A 40 -2.84 2.73 0.85
C GLU A 40 -3.31 1.49 0.10
N ASN A 41 -2.75 1.27 -1.08
CA ASN A 41 -3.07 0.15 -1.94
C ASN A 41 -1.91 -0.86 -1.87
N THR A 42 -2.24 -2.13 -1.67
CA THR A 42 -1.27 -3.22 -1.63
C THR A 42 -1.47 -4.12 -2.85
N ILE A 43 -0.38 -4.45 -3.54
CA ILE A 43 -0.40 -5.24 -4.78
C ILE A 43 0.67 -6.34 -4.76
N LEU A 44 0.45 -7.37 -5.57
CA LEU A 44 1.45 -8.40 -5.86
C LEU A 44 2.26 -8.02 -7.10
N VAL A 45 3.57 -8.21 -7.02
CA VAL A 45 4.52 -7.94 -8.10
C VAL A 45 5.47 -9.11 -8.25
N ARG A 46 5.60 -9.65 -9.46
CA ARG A 46 6.64 -10.63 -9.79
C ARG A 46 7.93 -9.91 -10.16
N ALA A 47 9.02 -10.21 -9.47
CA ALA A 47 10.32 -9.57 -9.68
C ALA A 47 11.47 -10.49 -9.23
N PRO A 48 12.71 -10.27 -9.72
CA PRO A 48 13.89 -10.99 -9.24
C PRO A 48 14.46 -10.44 -7.94
N ASN A 49 14.16 -9.19 -7.55
CA ASN A 49 14.69 -8.54 -6.34
C ASN A 49 13.78 -7.36 -5.89
N LEU A 50 14.08 -6.78 -4.72
CA LEU A 50 13.34 -5.65 -4.15
C LEU A 50 13.32 -4.41 -5.06
N GLU A 51 14.42 -4.09 -5.73
CA GLU A 51 14.53 -2.89 -6.56
C GLU A 51 13.59 -2.97 -7.76
N GLU A 52 13.57 -4.09 -8.47
CA GLU A 52 12.65 -4.29 -9.59
C GLU A 52 11.19 -4.39 -9.10
N ALA A 53 10.95 -4.94 -7.91
CA ALA A 53 9.63 -4.94 -7.29
C ALA A 53 9.14 -3.51 -7.02
N TYR A 54 10.00 -2.66 -6.46
CA TYR A 54 9.73 -1.25 -6.21
C TYR A 54 9.38 -0.51 -7.51
N GLU A 55 10.20 -0.65 -8.56
CA GLU A 55 9.98 0.04 -9.84
C GLU A 55 8.67 -0.38 -10.53
N LYS A 56 8.36 -1.68 -10.48
CA LYS A 56 7.08 -2.20 -10.96
C LYS A 56 5.91 -1.66 -10.14
N GLY A 57 6.03 -1.62 -8.82
CA GLY A 57 5.02 -1.05 -7.94
C GLY A 57 4.78 0.43 -8.21
N MET A 58 5.85 1.20 -8.37
CA MET A 58 5.81 2.62 -8.72
C MET A 58 5.13 2.84 -10.08
N THR A 59 5.39 1.97 -11.05
CA THR A 59 4.73 2.00 -12.37
C THR A 59 3.22 1.78 -12.24
N VAL A 60 2.78 0.82 -11.42
CA VAL A 60 1.35 0.58 -11.16
C VAL A 60 0.74 1.78 -10.43
N ALA A 61 1.40 2.29 -9.40
CA ALA A 61 0.93 3.42 -8.61
C ALA A 61 0.69 4.67 -9.47
N ARG A 62 1.62 5.02 -10.37
CA ARG A 62 1.49 6.14 -11.32
C ARG A 62 0.31 5.95 -12.28
N LYS A 63 0.02 4.73 -12.72
CA LYS A 63 -1.14 4.46 -13.59
C LYS A 63 -2.47 4.72 -12.88
N ASN A 64 -2.54 4.45 -11.58
CA ASN A 64 -3.71 4.70 -10.75
C ASN A 64 -3.84 6.16 -10.29
N ALA A 65 -2.85 7.00 -10.56
CA ALA A 65 -2.80 8.40 -10.13
C ALA A 65 -3.27 9.40 -11.20
N LYS A 66 -4.04 8.96 -12.21
CA LYS A 66 -4.50 9.85 -13.30
C LYS A 66 -5.67 10.74 -12.84
N PRO A 67 -5.74 12.00 -13.29
CA PRO A 67 -6.85 12.89 -12.97
C PRO A 67 -8.13 12.44 -13.68
N TYR A 68 -9.28 12.73 -13.08
CA TYR A 68 -10.61 12.43 -13.61
C TYR A 68 -11.65 13.47 -13.16
N LYS A 69 -12.88 13.31 -13.63
CA LYS A 69 -14.02 14.16 -13.26
C LYS A 69 -14.80 13.46 -12.16
N GLY A 70 -14.75 14.01 -10.94
CA GLY A 70 -15.34 13.43 -9.74
C GLY A 70 -16.70 14.03 -9.40
N GLY A 71 -17.55 13.21 -8.77
CA GLY A 71 -18.87 13.62 -8.29
C GLY A 71 -19.87 13.96 -9.40
N THR A 72 -21.08 14.35 -9.01
CA THR A 72 -22.17 14.72 -9.94
C THR A 72 -21.90 16.03 -10.69
N GLN A 73 -21.01 16.87 -10.15
CA GLN A 73 -20.65 18.17 -10.73
C GLN A 73 -19.43 18.11 -11.67
N GLY A 74 -18.77 16.94 -11.78
CA GLY A 74 -17.60 16.79 -12.65
C GLY A 74 -16.40 17.65 -12.22
N VAL A 75 -16.14 17.75 -10.93
CA VAL A 75 -15.00 18.50 -10.39
C VAL A 75 -13.70 17.80 -10.86
N PRO A 76 -12.70 18.53 -11.41
CA PRO A 76 -11.40 17.95 -11.70
C PRO A 76 -10.72 17.49 -10.39
N VAL A 77 -10.49 16.19 -10.26
CA VAL A 77 -9.92 15.57 -9.06
C VAL A 77 -8.82 14.60 -9.44
N GLN A 78 -7.97 14.26 -8.47
CA GLN A 78 -6.90 13.30 -8.65
C GLN A 78 -6.58 12.56 -7.36
N TRP A 79 -6.27 11.27 -7.48
CA TRP A 79 -5.53 10.54 -6.46
C TRP A 79 -4.03 10.75 -6.70
N LYS A 80 -3.43 11.77 -6.10
CA LYS A 80 -2.00 12.06 -6.24
C LYS A 80 -1.17 11.00 -5.52
N LEU A 81 -0.15 10.49 -6.22
CA LEU A 81 0.81 9.55 -5.65
C LEU A 81 1.71 10.26 -4.63
N VAL A 82 1.79 9.68 -3.42
CA VAL A 82 2.73 10.09 -2.38
C VAL A 82 4.02 9.28 -2.49
N GLY A 83 3.91 7.96 -2.63
CA GLY A 83 5.07 7.08 -2.79
C GLY A 83 4.77 5.62 -2.49
N ILE A 84 5.82 4.79 -2.49
CA ILE A 84 5.77 3.42 -1.98
C ILE A 84 6.00 3.45 -0.47
N THR A 85 5.16 2.75 0.28
CA THR A 85 5.26 2.66 1.74
C THR A 85 5.89 1.35 2.21
N ASP A 86 5.83 0.29 1.39
CA ASP A 86 6.43 -0.99 1.74
C ASP A 86 6.77 -1.83 0.49
N VAL A 87 7.82 -2.65 0.59
CA VAL A 87 8.22 -3.67 -0.39
C VAL A 87 8.71 -4.89 0.38
N LEU A 88 7.95 -5.99 0.34
CA LEU A 88 8.24 -7.20 1.10
C LEU A 88 8.36 -8.42 0.17
N PRO A 89 9.42 -9.25 0.31
CA PRO A 89 9.49 -10.53 -0.38
C PRO A 89 8.48 -11.51 0.23
N ILE A 90 7.81 -12.27 -0.64
CA ILE A 90 6.98 -13.41 -0.25
C ILE A 90 7.88 -14.66 -0.22
N TYR A 91 7.76 -15.47 0.82
CA TYR A 91 8.61 -16.65 1.01
C TYR A 91 7.92 -17.98 0.68
N GLU A 92 6.60 -17.96 0.63
CA GLU A 92 5.76 -19.14 0.42
C GLU A 92 5.07 -19.06 -0.95
N GLU A 93 4.80 -20.22 -1.56
CA GLU A 93 3.95 -20.25 -2.76
C GLU A 93 2.55 -19.74 -2.42
N LEU A 94 1.87 -19.10 -3.37
CA LEU A 94 0.53 -18.56 -3.13
C LEU A 94 -0.50 -19.68 -3.10
N GLU A 95 -0.88 -20.08 -1.90
CA GLU A 95 -1.88 -21.12 -1.63
C GLU A 95 -2.75 -20.79 -0.41
N ASP A 96 -3.76 -21.64 -0.15
CA ASP A 96 -4.61 -21.49 1.04
C ASP A 96 -3.76 -21.60 2.31
N GLY A 97 -3.78 -20.55 3.13
CA GLY A 97 -3.00 -20.46 4.37
C GLY A 97 -1.59 -19.87 4.22
N ALA A 98 -1.13 -19.55 3.01
CA ALA A 98 0.20 -18.97 2.80
C ALA A 98 0.35 -17.56 3.42
N GLU A 99 1.51 -17.30 4.03
CA GLU A 99 1.87 -15.97 4.52
C GLU A 99 2.33 -15.06 3.37
N ILE A 100 1.57 -14.00 3.10
CA ILE A 100 1.89 -13.03 2.04
C ILE A 100 2.63 -11.79 2.57
N SER A 101 2.44 -11.43 3.84
CA SER A 101 3.13 -10.29 4.47
C SER A 101 3.04 -10.39 5.99
N TRP A 102 4.00 -9.76 6.65
CA TRP A 102 4.03 -9.58 8.09
C TRP A 102 4.39 -8.13 8.41
N THR A 103 4.14 -7.71 9.65
CA THR A 103 4.53 -6.37 10.12
C THR A 103 5.04 -6.47 11.55
N GLU A 104 6.32 -6.17 11.75
CA GLU A 104 6.82 -5.95 13.10
C GLU A 104 6.20 -4.69 13.68
N ARG A 105 5.71 -4.78 14.91
CA ARG A 105 5.12 -3.65 15.63
C ARG A 105 5.98 -3.33 16.83
N ALA A 106 6.27 -2.05 17.05
CA ALA A 106 6.94 -1.59 18.25
C ALA A 106 6.24 -2.14 19.52
N PRO A 107 6.99 -2.44 20.61
CA PRO A 107 6.43 -3.00 21.83
C PRO A 107 5.24 -2.18 22.37
N ARG A 108 4.14 -2.87 22.67
CA ARG A 108 2.89 -2.27 23.18
C ARG A 108 2.38 -3.06 24.39
N LYS A 109 1.64 -2.39 25.27
CA LYS A 109 0.91 -3.07 26.36
C LYS A 109 -0.09 -4.06 25.75
N LEU A 110 -0.24 -5.24 26.36
CA LEU A 110 -1.18 -6.27 25.90
C LEU A 110 -2.61 -5.74 25.70
N LYS A 111 -3.08 -4.84 26.59
CA LYS A 111 -4.41 -4.22 26.45
C LYS A 111 -4.58 -3.46 25.12
N ASN A 112 -3.52 -2.82 24.63
CA ASN A 112 -3.54 -2.10 23.36
C ASN A 112 -3.45 -3.07 22.16
N LEU A 113 -2.70 -4.18 22.29
CA LEU A 113 -2.67 -5.24 21.27
C LEU A 113 -4.05 -5.89 21.12
N LYS A 114 -4.74 -6.17 22.23
CA LYS A 114 -6.11 -6.72 22.21
C LYS A 114 -7.11 -5.81 21.50
N GLN A 115 -6.93 -4.49 21.57
CA GLN A 115 -7.78 -3.52 20.86
C GLN A 115 -7.60 -3.53 19.34
N MET A 116 -6.49 -4.08 18.82
CA MET A 116 -6.27 -4.22 17.39
C MET A 116 -7.02 -5.41 16.79
N VAL A 117 -7.47 -6.35 17.63
CA VAL A 117 -8.20 -7.55 17.20
C VAL A 117 -9.65 -7.18 16.93
N ARG A 118 -10.10 -7.42 15.70
CA ARG A 118 -11.48 -7.17 15.27
C ARG A 118 -12.35 -8.42 15.49
N PRO A 119 -13.61 -8.29 15.94
CA PRO A 119 -14.49 -9.43 16.13
C PRO A 119 -14.90 -10.06 14.79
N LYS A 120 -15.16 -11.38 14.78
CA LYS A 120 -15.72 -12.09 13.62
C LYS A 120 -16.98 -11.39 13.12
N GLY A 121 -17.06 -11.16 11.80
CA GLY A 121 -18.20 -10.49 11.16
C GLY A 121 -18.03 -8.98 10.97
N SER A 122 -17.05 -8.35 11.63
CA SER A 122 -16.80 -6.90 11.47
C SER A 122 -16.05 -6.53 10.19
N PHE A 123 -15.63 -7.49 9.37
CA PHE A 123 -14.77 -7.27 8.20
C PHE A 123 -15.52 -6.87 6.91
N ARG A 124 -16.86 -6.78 6.93
CA ARG A 124 -17.63 -6.29 5.78
C ARG A 124 -17.38 -4.78 5.62
N GLN A 125 -17.02 -4.36 4.40
CA GLN A 125 -16.81 -2.97 4.02
C GLN A 125 -18.06 -2.39 3.36
#